data_AF-A0A967WD12-F1
#
_entry.id   AF-A0A967WD12-F1
#
_cell.length_a   1.000
_cell.length_b   1.000
_cell.length_c   1.000
_cell.angle_alpha   90.00
_cell.angle_beta   90.00
_cell.angle_gamma   90.00
#
_symmetry.space_group_name_H-M   'P 1'
#
loop_
_entity.id
_entity.type
_entity.pdbx_description
1 polymer ?
#
loop_
_entity_poly.entity_id
_entity_poly.type
_entity_poly.pdbx_seq_one_letter_code
_entity_poly.pdbx_strand_id
1 'polypeptide(L)' 'YERSLLYSQQIRTLPIDATLARRAVMLRAAYEIHVPDALQLSAAIEPDATLFVTNDRRLSKIQEVKVLLFDDHA' A
#
# COMPACT_ATOMS: atom_id res chain seq x y z
N TYR A 1 -18.89 6.68 2.95
CA TYR A 1 -17.47 6.31 2.89
C TYR A 1 -17.16 5.12 3.79
N GLU A 2 -17.21 5.26 5.12
CA GLU A 2 -16.94 4.15 6.05
C GLU A 2 -17.75 2.88 5.72
N ARG A 3 -19.07 3.00 5.53
CA ARG A 3 -19.91 1.85 5.17
C ARG A 3 -19.49 1.17 3.87
N SER A 4 -19.13 1.95 2.85
CA SER A 4 -18.69 1.43 1.55
C SER A 4 -17.34 0.71 1.64
N LEU A 5 -16.46 1.15 2.54
CA LEU A 5 -15.15 0.52 2.78
C LEU A 5 -15.26 -0.73 3.66
N LEU A 6 -16.03 -0.65 4.75
CA LEU A 6 -16.10 -1.70 5.77
C LEU A 6 -17.13 -2.81 5.45
N TYR A 7 -18.13 -2.53 4.61
CA TYR A 7 -19.20 -3.50 4.29
C TYR A 7 -19.26 -3.87 2.81
N SER A 8 -18.30 -3.45 1.98
CA SER A 8 -18.20 -3.93 0.60
C SER A 8 -17.67 -5.36 0.56
N GLN A 9 -18.28 -6.23 -0.23
CA GLN A 9 -17.76 -7.58 -0.50
C GLN A 9 -16.55 -7.57 -1.45
N GLN A 10 -16.28 -6.45 -2.11
CA GLN A 10 -15.19 -6.30 -3.07
C GLN A 10 -13.93 -5.68 -2.44
N ILE A 11 -14.01 -5.25 -1.18
CA ILE A 11 -12.91 -4.62 -0.47
C ILE A 11 -12.56 -5.48 0.74
N ARG A 12 -11.29 -5.81 0.88
CA ARG A 12 -10.75 -6.48 2.06
C ARG A 12 -9.83 -5.52 2.80
N THR A 13 -10.16 -5.20 4.03
CA THR A 13 -9.29 -4.44 4.92
C THR A 13 -8.34 -5.38 5.67
N LEU A 14 -7.08 -4.98 5.83
CA LEU A 14 -6.09 -5.72 6.60
C LEU A 14 -5.79 -4.99 7.91
N PRO A 15 -5.73 -5.71 9.06
CA PRO A 15 -5.26 -5.11 10.30
C PRO A 15 -3.77 -4.82 10.22
N ILE A 16 -3.33 -3.77 10.91
CA ILE A 16 -1.90 -3.51 11.11
C ILE A 16 -1.45 -4.38 12.29
N ASP A 17 -0.75 -5.48 11.99
CA ASP A 17 -0.11 -6.33 12.98
C ASP A 17 1.41 -6.05 13.07
N ALA A 18 2.09 -6.79 13.95
CA ALA A 18 3.54 -6.62 14.16
C ALA A 18 4.38 -6.99 12.92
N THR A 19 3.90 -7.89 12.07
CA THR A 19 4.59 -8.31 10.84
C THR A 19 4.52 -7.18 9.81
N LEU A 20 3.32 -6.66 9.57
CA LEU A 20 3.07 -5.53 8.68
C LEU A 20 3.81 -4.28 9.16
N ALA A 21 3.77 -3.99 10.46
CA ALA A 21 4.50 -2.86 11.05
C ALA A 21 6.02 -2.99 10.87
N ARG A 22 6.58 -4.21 11.03
CA ARG A 22 8.02 -4.44 10.81
C ARG A 22 8.41 -4.20 9.36
N ARG A 23 7.63 -4.71 8.39
CA ARG A 23 7.89 -4.44 6.97
C ARG A 23 7.80 -2.95 6.65
N ALA A 24 6.83 -2.24 7.24
CA ALA A 24 6.68 -0.80 7.04
C ALA A 24 7.91 -0.01 7.53
N VAL A 25 8.50 -0.41 8.67
CA VAL A 25 9.75 0.19 9.15
C VAL A 25 10.89 -0.02 8.15
N MET A 26 11.02 -1.23 7.59
CA MET A 26 12.04 -1.54 6.59
C MET A 26 11.86 -0.73 5.30
N LEU A 27 10.64 -0.68 4.75
CA LEU A 27 10.32 0.10 3.56
C LEU A 27 10.55 1.60 3.78
N ARG A 28 10.13 2.13 4.93
CA ARG A 28 10.37 3.53 5.29
C ARG A 28 11.85 3.86 5.34
N ALA A 29 12.67 2.98 5.92
CA ALA A 29 14.11 3.18 5.98
C ALA A 29 14.77 3.11 4.60
N ALA A 30 14.33 2.17 3.75
CA ALA A 30 14.90 1.96 2.42
C ALA A 30 14.54 3.06 1.42
N TYR A 31 13.30 3.59 1.49
CA TYR A 31 12.76 4.49 0.49
C TYR A 31 12.47 5.90 1.01
N GLU A 32 12.73 6.20 2.29
CA GLU A 32 12.50 7.52 2.89
C GLU A 32 11.06 8.04 2.67
N ILE A 33 10.08 7.15 2.82
CA ILE A 33 8.65 7.45 2.67
C ILE A 33 7.97 7.68 4.03
N HIS A 34 6.76 8.25 4.02
CA HIS A 34 6.01 8.47 5.26
C HIS A 34 5.49 7.15 5.84
N VAL A 35 5.30 7.10 7.16
CA VAL A 35 4.84 5.88 7.87
C VAL A 35 3.51 5.34 7.31
N PRO A 36 2.48 6.17 7.01
CA PRO A 36 1.23 5.66 6.43
C PRO A 36 1.45 5.00 5.06
N ASP A 37 2.29 5.58 4.19
CA ASP A 37 2.58 5.01 2.87
C ASP A 37 3.30 3.66 3.01
N ALA A 38 4.26 3.57 3.93
CA ALA A 38 4.98 2.33 4.20
C ALA A 38 4.06 1.23 4.75
N LEU A 39 3.07 1.59 5.58
CA LEU A 39 2.04 0.66 6.06
C LEU A 39 1.13 0.18 4.92
N GLN A 40 0.67 1.08 4.06
CA GLN A 40 -0.17 0.72 2.90
C GLN A 40 0.58 -0.17 1.90
N LEU A 41 1.84 0.14 1.63
CA LEU A 41 2.70 -0.70 0.79
C LEU A 41 2.93 -2.06 1.44
N SER A 42 3.19 -2.12 2.74
CA SER A 42 3.32 -3.40 3.45
C SER A 42 2.03 -4.22 3.37
N ALA A 43 0.87 -3.58 3.49
CA ALA A 43 -0.44 -4.22 3.32
C ALA A 43 -0.69 -4.75 1.91
N ALA A 44 -0.05 -4.17 0.88
CA ALA A 44 -0.11 -4.66 -0.49
C ALA A 44 0.88 -5.81 -0.72
N ILE A 45 2.11 -5.71 -0.20
CA ILE A 45 3.16 -6.68 -0.47
C ILE A 45 2.97 -7.98 0.35
N GLU A 46 2.57 -7.90 1.63
CA GLU A 46 2.36 -9.09 2.48
C GLU A 46 1.39 -10.14 1.89
N PRO A 47 0.23 -9.77 1.33
CA PRO A 47 -0.67 -10.71 0.67
C PRO A 47 -0.36 -10.95 -0.81
N ASP A 48 0.83 -10.57 -1.29
CA ASP A 48 1.25 -10.67 -2.70
C ASP A 48 0.28 -10.00 -3.68
N ALA A 49 -0.15 -8.77 -3.37
CA ALA A 49 -0.97 -8.00 -4.30
C ALA A 49 -0.21 -7.79 -5.62
N THR A 50 -0.93 -7.94 -6.73
CA THR A 50 -0.35 -7.80 -8.07
C THR A 50 -0.07 -6.34 -8.46
N LEU A 51 -0.77 -5.39 -7.82
CA LEU A 51 -0.72 -3.98 -8.17
C LEU A 51 -1.04 -3.08 -6.97
N PHE A 52 -0.27 -2.01 -6.82
CA PHE A 52 -0.54 -0.92 -5.89
C PHE A 52 -0.95 0.33 -6.68
N VAL A 53 -2.22 0.73 -6.57
CA VAL A 53 -2.76 1.88 -7.30
C VAL A 53 -2.69 3.13 -6.41
N THR A 54 -2.09 4.20 -6.91
CA THR A 54 -1.95 5.47 -6.17
C THR A 54 -1.86 6.66 -7.11
N ASN A 55 -2.14 7.85 -6.60
CA ASN A 55 -1.88 9.11 -7.31
C ASN A 55 -0.50 9.67 -6.95
N ASP A 56 0.16 9.12 -5.92
CA ASP A 56 1.42 9.64 -5.44
C ASP A 56 2.60 9.12 -6.27
N ARG A 57 3.08 9.97 -7.19
CA ARG A 57 4.23 9.67 -8.06
C ARG A 57 5.50 9.34 -7.29
N ARG A 58 5.63 9.78 -6.03
CA ARG A 58 6.81 9.49 -5.18
C ARG A 58 6.93 8.02 -4.86
N LEU A 59 5.83 7.26 -4.91
CA LEU A 59 5.81 5.83 -4.62
C LEU A 59 6.17 4.96 -5.83
N SER A 60 6.31 5.54 -7.04
CA SER A 60 6.73 4.80 -8.24
C SER A 60 8.12 4.15 -8.14
N LYS A 61 8.94 4.57 -7.17
CA LYS A 61 10.28 4.03 -6.92
C LYS A 61 10.30 2.70 -6.14
N ILE A 62 9.17 2.28 -5.59
CA ILE A 62 9.03 1.02 -4.84
C ILE A 62 9.14 -0.17 -5.80
N GLN A 63 9.92 -1.19 -5.43
CA GLN A 63 10.24 -2.31 -6.33
C GLN A 63 9.54 -3.61 -5.92
N GLU A 64 9.08 -3.69 -4.68
CA GLU A 64 8.47 -4.89 -4.09
C GLU A 64 7.05 -5.17 -4.60
N VAL A 65 6.39 -4.17 -5.18
CA VAL A 65 5.06 -4.30 -5.79
C VAL A 65 4.98 -3.41 -7.01
N LYS A 66 4.28 -3.87 -8.06
CA LYS A 66 4.03 -3.04 -9.24
C LYS A 66 3.17 -1.85 -8.85
N VAL A 67 3.68 -0.64 -9.05
CA VAL A 67 2.93 0.60 -8.80
C VAL A 67 2.26 1.05 -10.09
N LEU A 68 0.97 1.37 -10.01
CA LEU A 68 0.22 2.01 -11.08
C LEU A 68 -0.21 3.40 -10.63
N LEU A 69 0.13 4.40 -11.43
CA LEU A 69 -0.34 5.76 -11.22
C LEU A 69 -1.71 5.94 -11.87
N PHE A 70 -2.69 6.45 -11.12
CA PHE A 70 -4.05 6.62 -11.65
C PHE A 70 -4.11 7.65 -12.79
N ASP A 71 -3.24 8.66 -12.77
CA ASP A 71 -3.09 9.65 -13.86
C ASP A 71 -2.66 9.02 -15.19
N ASP A 72 -2.11 7.79 -15.18
CA ASP A 72 -1.73 7.08 -16.41
C ASP A 72 -2.93 6.33 -17.03
N HIS A 73 -4.14 6.50 -16.46
CA HIS A 73 -5.42 6.01 -16.96
C HIS A 73 -6.46 7.13 -17.00
N ALA A 74 -6.27 8.09 -17.91
CA ALA A 74 -7.27 9.06 -18.36
C ALA A 74 -7.44 8.99 -19.88
#